data_AF-A0A543CG05-F1
#
_entry.id   AF-A0A543CG05-F1
#
_cell.length_a   1.000
_cell.length_b   1.000
_cell.length_c   1.000
_cell.angle_alpha   90.00
_cell.angle_beta   90.00
_cell.angle_gamma   90.00
#
_symmetry.space_group_name_H-M   'P 1'
#
loop_
_entity.id
_entity.type
_entity.pdbx_description
1 polymer ?
#
loop_
_entity_poly.entity_id
_entity_poly.type
_entity_poly.pdbx_seq_one_letter_code
_entity_poly.pdbx_strand_id
1 'polypeptide(L)' 'MNTDQRPAYVPPVETYQCCHCGGTGLDSYGETCGHCEGLGFC' A
#
# COMPACT_ATOMS: atom_id res chain seq x y z
N MET A 1 -1.39 -0.14 40.89
CA MET A 1 -1.34 0.54 39.58
C MET A 1 -0.93 -0.52 38.56
N ASN A 2 -1.81 -0.91 37.64
CA ASN A 2 -1.47 -1.83 36.55
C ASN A 2 -1.78 -1.13 35.24
N THR A 3 -0.74 -0.62 34.58
CA THR A 3 -0.86 0.00 33.27
C THR A 3 -0.81 -1.09 32.21
N ASP A 4 -1.99 -1.44 31.68
CA ASP A 4 -2.17 -2.24 30.47
C ASP A 4 -1.63 -1.48 29.25
N GLN A 5 -0.31 -1.28 29.18
CA GLN A 5 0.39 -0.65 28.07
C GLN A 5 0.60 -1.65 26.93
N ARG A 6 -0.47 -2.34 26.52
CA ARG A 6 -0.45 -3.05 25.24
C ARG A 6 -0.58 -2.00 24.14
N PRO A 7 0.34 -1.96 23.16
CA PRO A 7 0.19 -1.05 22.04
C PRO A 7 -1.15 -1.32 21.36
N ALA A 8 -1.88 -0.26 21.03
CA ALA A 8 -3.12 -0.36 20.29
C ALA A 8 -2.85 -1.16 19.01
N TYR A 9 -3.60 -2.23 18.80
CA TYR A 9 -3.51 -3.01 17.57
C TYR A 9 -3.97 -2.12 16.41
N VAL A 10 -3.02 -1.59 15.65
CA VAL A 10 -3.29 -0.94 14.38
C VAL A 10 -3.35 -2.09 13.37
N PRO A 11 -4.53 -2.44 12.83
CA PRO A 11 -4.56 -3.40 11.75
C PRO A 11 -3.65 -2.85 10.63
N PRO A 12 -2.84 -3.70 9.97
CA PRO A 12 -2.17 -3.27 8.77
C PRO A 12 -3.26 -2.71 7.85
N VAL A 13 -3.12 -1.44 7.47
CA VAL A 13 -3.87 -0.92 6.34
C VAL A 13 -3.39 -1.74 5.16
N GLU A 14 -4.19 -2.73 4.78
CA GLU A 14 -4.02 -3.48 3.55
C GLU A 14 -4.27 -2.49 2.41
N THR A 15 -3.26 -1.65 2.12
CA THR A 15 -3.25 -0.90 0.88
C THR A 15 -3.14 -1.96 -0.21
N TYR A 16 -4.22 -2.14 -0.96
CA TYR A 16 -4.25 -3.08 -2.08
C TYR A 16 -3.21 -2.58 -3.09
N GLN A 17 -2.00 -3.13 -3.03
CA GLN A 17 -0.97 -2.80 -4.01
C GLN A 17 -1.49 -3.17 -5.39
N CYS A 18 -1.30 -2.26 -6.34
CA CYS A 18 -1.71 -2.52 -7.71
C CYS A 18 -0.96 -3.75 -8.23
N CYS A 19 -1.70 -4.81 -8.53
CA CYS A 19 -1.14 -6.10 -8.98
C CYS A 19 -0.37 -5.98 -10.30
N HIS A 20 -0.61 -4.90 -11.07
CA HIS A 20 0.02 -4.68 -12.37
C HIS A 20 1.41 -4.03 -12.27
N CYS A 21 1.62 -3.12 -11.31
CA CYS A 21 2.90 -2.44 -11.12
C CYS A 21 3.62 -2.80 -9.81
N GLY A 22 3.06 -3.71 -9.01
CA GLY A 22 3.64 -4.14 -7.73
C GLY A 22 3.77 -2.99 -6.72
N GLY A 23 2.90 -1.99 -6.82
CA GLY A 23 2.93 -0.83 -5.93
C GLY A 23 3.85 0.31 -6.35
N THR A 24 4.58 0.19 -7.46
CA THR A 24 5.53 1.22 -7.90
C THR A 24 4.87 2.43 -8.56
N GLY A 25 3.64 2.25 -9.07
CA GLY A 25 2.97 3.27 -9.88
C GLY A 25 3.53 3.38 -11.31
N LEU A 26 4.48 2.53 -11.71
CA LEU A 26 5.12 2.57 -13.02
C LEU A 26 4.98 1.26 -13.78
N ASP A 27 4.98 1.31 -15.10
CA ASP A 27 5.03 0.12 -15.96
C ASP A 27 6.49 -0.34 -16.22
N SER A 28 6.65 -1.36 -17.07
CA SER A 28 7.97 -1.91 -17.40
C SER A 28 8.88 -0.97 -18.22
N TYR A 29 8.31 0.08 -18.81
CA TYR A 29 9.03 1.10 -19.56
C TYR A 29 9.34 2.33 -18.71
N GLY A 30 8.85 2.36 -17.45
CA GLY A 30 9.01 3.47 -16.52
C GLY A 30 7.97 4.57 -16.71
N GLU A 31 6.92 4.32 -17.49
CA GLU A 31 5.79 5.25 -17.64
C GLU A 31 4.76 5.04 -16.52
N THR A 32 3.87 6.01 -16.35
CA THR A 32 2.78 5.91 -15.36
C THR A 32 1.94 4.67 -15.60
N CYS A 33 1.79 3.82 -14.59
CA CYS A 33 0.96 2.64 -14.67
C CYS A 33 -0.51 3.04 -14.88
N GLY A 34 -1.06 2.77 -16.07
CA GLY A 34 -2.44 3.11 -16.42
C GLY A 34 -3.52 2.34 -15.64
N HIS A 35 -3.16 1.28 -14.92
CA HIS A 35 -4.10 0.52 -14.09
C HIS A 35 -4.38 1.16 -12.74
N CYS A 36 -3.42 1.90 -12.19
CA CYS A 36 -3.55 2.61 -10.93
C CYS A 36 -3.33 4.11 -11.08
N GLU A 37 -3.24 4.63 -12.31
CA GLU A 37 -2.98 6.04 -12.63
C GLU A 37 -1.76 6.62 -11.89
N GLY A 38 -0.75 5.77 -11.61
CA GLY A 38 0.45 6.16 -10.85
C GLY A 38 0.33 6.11 -9.33
N LEU A 39 -0.81 5.74 -8.77
CA LEU A 39 -1.04 5.71 -7.31
C LEU A 39 -0.33 4.54 -6.62
N GLY A 40 -0.05 3.45 -7.34
CA GLY A 40 0.55 2.23 -6.76
C GLY A 40 -0.45 1.38 -5.96
N PHE A 41 -1.70 1.80 -5.87
CA PHE A 41 -2.78 1.03 -5.26
C PHE A 41 -4.07 1.15 -6.09
N CYS A 42 -4.94 0.15 -5.97
CA CYS A 42 -6.24 0.08 -6.64
C CYS A 42 -7.37 0.27 -5.63
#